data_AF-A0A5N7C550-F1
#
_entry.id   AF-A0A5N7C550-F1
#
_cell.length_a   1.000
_cell.length_b   1.000
_cell.length_c   1.000
_cell.angle_alpha   90.00
_cell.angle_beta   90.00
_cell.angle_gamma   90.00
#
_symmetry.space_group_name_H-M   'P 1'
#
loop_
_entity.id
_entity.type
_entity.pdbx_description
1 polymer ?
#
loop_
_entity_poly.entity_id
_entity_poly.type
_entity_poly.pdbx_seq_one_letter_code
_entity_poly.pdbx_strand_id
1 'polypeptide(L)'
;MLPGQQRYRHRGAVLSSNDAAGALANETDLAFKAAVGIKAFGELTGLSKYSCISKERADLIYNQGLYTNEQKAHFVLQYPENLAFSKIPYNLYPDILLGLETFPQEPHKMSSTFFKSVRAEYRVPLDHRQD
;
A
#
# COMPACT_ATOMS: atom_id res chain seq x y z
N MET A 1 1.96 38.05 15.91
CA MET A 1 1.79 36.72 16.53
C MET A 1 0.48 36.15 15.99
N LEU A 2 0.52 35.13 15.13
CA LEU A 2 -0.68 34.47 14.61
C LEU A 2 -0.81 33.10 15.30
N PRO A 3 -1.96 32.80 15.94
CA PRO A 3 -2.19 31.51 16.58
C PRO A 3 -2.68 30.49 15.54
N GLY A 4 -2.17 29.26 15.56
CA GLY A 4 -2.78 28.17 14.80
C GLY A 4 -1.87 27.07 14.25
N GLN A 5 -0.54 27.20 14.31
CA GLN A 5 0.36 26.11 13.94
C GLN A 5 0.56 25.18 15.15
N GLN A 6 -0.49 24.45 15.50
CA GLN A 6 -0.41 23.36 16.47
C GLN A 6 0.47 22.28 15.83
N ARG A 7 1.72 22.19 16.32
CA ARG A 7 2.70 21.17 15.94
C ARG A 7 2.12 19.78 16.22
N TYR A 8 1.45 19.20 15.23
CA TYR A 8 1.25 17.76 15.19
C TYR A 8 2.64 17.14 15.06
N ARG A 9 3.15 16.56 16.14
CA ARG A 9 4.31 15.67 16.09
C ARG A 9 3.94 14.53 15.13
N HIS A 10 4.43 14.58 13.90
CA HIS A 10 4.35 13.47 12.96
C HIS A 10 4.99 12.25 13.63
N ARG A 11 4.17 11.28 14.05
CA ARG A 11 4.70 9.95 14.39
C ARG A 11 5.28 9.37 13.10
N GLY A 12 6.61 9.39 13.00
CA GLY A 12 7.45 8.70 12.00
C GLY A 12 6.91 8.69 10.56
N ALA A 13 6.99 9.81 9.84
CA ALA A 13 6.83 9.78 8.39
C ALA A 13 8.06 9.09 7.76
N VAL A 14 7.83 8.16 6.83
CA VAL A 14 8.89 7.39 6.15
C VAL A 14 8.86 7.69 4.65
N LEU A 15 10.02 7.60 4.00
CA LEU A 15 10.14 7.75 2.55
C LEU A 15 9.95 6.38 1.88
N SER A 16 9.19 6.37 0.79
CA SER A 16 9.14 5.24 -0.14
C SER A 16 10.19 5.44 -1.24
N SER A 17 10.31 4.47 -2.16
CA SER A 17 11.11 4.67 -3.38
C SER A 17 10.54 5.75 -4.31
N ASN A 18 9.27 6.15 -4.11
CA ASN A 18 8.68 7.36 -4.69
C ASN A 18 8.91 8.56 -3.75
N ASP A 19 10.16 8.89 -3.46
CA ASP A 19 10.55 9.88 -2.47
C ASP A 19 10.24 11.34 -2.88
N ALA A 20 10.23 11.62 -4.19
CA ALA A 20 9.81 12.90 -4.77
C ALA A 20 8.39 13.33 -4.36
N ALA A 21 7.55 12.38 -3.95
CA ALA A 21 6.18 12.65 -3.50
C ALA A 21 6.07 12.92 -1.98
N GLY A 22 7.21 12.98 -1.28
CA GLY A 22 7.33 13.30 0.14
C GLY A 22 7.10 12.11 1.07
N ALA A 23 7.47 12.30 2.34
CA ALA A 23 7.31 11.28 3.37
C ALA A 23 5.85 11.16 3.82
N LEU A 24 5.36 9.93 3.97
CA LEU A 24 4.01 9.62 4.43
C LEU A 24 4.09 8.53 5.50
N ALA A 25 3.39 8.72 6.62
CA ALA A 25 3.14 7.64 7.58
C ALA A 25 1.99 6.78 7.06
N ASN A 26 1.95 5.47 7.34
CA ASN A 26 0.86 4.59 6.87
C ASN A 26 0.62 4.71 5.35
N GLU A 27 1.69 4.70 4.57
CA GLU A 27 1.60 4.75 3.11
C GLU A 27 1.28 3.34 2.58
N THR A 28 0.37 3.26 1.60
CA THR A 28 -0.19 1.98 1.16
C THR A 28 0.85 1.05 0.56
N ASP A 29 1.70 1.53 -0.35
CA ASP A 29 2.70 0.68 -1.01
C ASP A 29 3.75 0.15 -0.02
N LEU A 30 4.11 0.92 1.00
CA LEU A 30 4.96 0.49 2.11
C LEU A 30 4.27 -0.56 3.00
N ALA A 31 2.96 -0.46 3.21
CA ALA A 31 2.20 -1.50 3.90
C ALA A 31 2.24 -2.83 3.13
N PHE A 32 2.06 -2.78 1.81
CA PHE A 32 2.24 -3.95 0.93
C PHE A 32 3.66 -4.50 1.00
N LYS A 33 4.68 -3.63 0.89
CA LYS A 33 6.09 -4.01 1.01
C LYS A 33 6.39 -4.73 2.32
N ALA A 34 5.86 -4.23 3.43
CA ALA A 34 6.05 -4.83 4.75
C ALA A 34 5.40 -6.22 4.83
N ALA A 35 4.15 -6.36 4.40
CA ALA A 35 3.45 -7.66 4.42
C ALA A 35 4.19 -8.70 3.56
N VAL A 36 4.49 -8.38 2.30
CA VAL A 36 5.20 -9.29 1.38
C VAL A 36 6.61 -9.61 1.88
N GLY A 37 7.33 -8.63 2.42
CA GLY A 37 8.67 -8.83 2.99
C GLY A 37 8.66 -9.77 4.20
N ILE A 38 7.69 -9.63 5.11
CA ILE A 38 7.53 -10.53 6.26
C ILE A 38 7.17 -11.95 5.79
N LYS A 39 6.33 -12.09 4.75
CA LYS A 39 6.02 -13.41 4.18
C LYS A 39 7.26 -14.06 3.61
N ALA A 40 8.00 -13.35 2.75
CA ALA A 40 9.24 -13.85 2.16
C ALA A 40 10.23 -14.30 3.24
N PHE A 41 10.37 -13.53 4.33
CA PHE A 41 11.20 -13.92 5.47
C PHE A 41 10.73 -15.22 6.14
N GLY A 42 9.42 -15.36 6.37
CA GLY A 42 8.84 -16.58 6.95
C GLY A 42 9.10 -17.81 6.09
N GLU A 43 8.91 -17.70 4.77
CA GLU A 43 9.17 -18.79 3.82
C GLU A 43 10.67 -19.15 3.74
N LEU A 44 11.55 -18.14 3.66
CA LEU A 44 13.00 -18.37 3.59
C LEU A 44 13.59 -19.02 4.84
N THR A 45 13.02 -18.73 6.01
CA THR A 45 13.55 -19.21 7.30
C THR A 45 12.82 -20.42 7.86
N GLY A 46 11.66 -20.79 7.29
CA GLY A 46 10.77 -21.81 7.85
C GLY A 46 10.06 -21.38 9.14
N LEU A 47 10.18 -20.11 9.56
CA LEU A 47 9.55 -19.60 10.77
C LEU A 47 8.08 -19.22 10.49
N SER A 48 7.20 -20.20 10.63
CA SER A 48 5.76 -20.08 10.35
C SER A 48 5.07 -18.87 11.01
N LYS A 49 5.54 -18.45 12.19
CA LYS A 49 5.09 -17.25 12.89
C LYS A 49 5.09 -16.01 11.98
N TYR A 50 6.13 -15.80 11.17
CA TYR A 50 6.22 -14.62 10.30
C TYR A 50 5.29 -14.75 9.09
N SER A 51 5.14 -15.93 8.51
CA SER A 51 4.13 -16.17 7.47
C SER A 51 2.70 -15.92 7.99
N CYS A 52 2.38 -16.30 9.24
CA CYS A 52 1.09 -15.99 9.87
C CYS A 52 0.88 -14.48 10.08
N ILE A 53 1.88 -13.81 10.68
CA ILE A 53 1.82 -12.35 10.88
C ILE A 53 1.61 -11.62 9.55
N SER A 54 2.30 -12.06 8.49
CA SER A 54 2.13 -11.46 7.17
C SER A 54 0.70 -11.61 6.65
N LYS A 55 0.09 -12.81 6.76
CA LYS A 55 -1.31 -13.03 6.37
C LYS A 55 -2.28 -12.18 7.19
N GLU A 56 -2.05 -12.00 8.49
CA GLU A 56 -2.84 -11.08 9.32
C GLU A 56 -2.72 -9.62 8.84
N ARG A 57 -1.53 -9.18 8.42
CA ARG A 57 -1.35 -7.84 7.85
C ARG A 57 -2.01 -7.70 6.48
N ALA A 58 -1.92 -8.72 5.64
CA ALA A 58 -2.59 -8.74 4.34
C ALA A 58 -4.11 -8.65 4.49
N ASP A 59 -4.67 -9.38 5.47
CA ASP A 59 -6.09 -9.33 5.81
C ASP A 59 -6.54 -7.93 6.24
N LEU A 60 -5.80 -7.28 7.14
CA LEU A 60 -6.04 -5.89 7.53
C LEU A 60 -6.00 -4.95 6.33
N ILE A 61 -4.98 -5.09 5.48
CA ILE A 61 -4.75 -4.20 4.34
C ILE A 61 -5.91 -4.25 3.35
N TYR A 62 -6.40 -5.44 3.02
CA TYR A 62 -7.36 -5.62 1.92
C TYR A 62 -8.73 -6.15 2.33
N ASN A 63 -8.81 -7.26 3.08
CA ASN A 63 -10.08 -7.88 3.43
C ASN A 63 -10.88 -6.99 4.39
N GLN A 64 -10.20 -6.40 5.37
CA GLN A 64 -10.80 -5.41 6.27
C GLN A 64 -10.87 -4.01 5.64
N GLY A 65 -10.24 -3.82 4.48
CA GLY A 65 -10.38 -2.61 3.65
C GLY A 65 -9.62 -1.38 4.19
N LEU A 66 -8.64 -1.56 5.08
CA LEU A 66 -7.94 -0.45 5.73
C LEU A 66 -7.25 0.50 4.73
N TYR A 67 -6.78 -0.03 3.60
CA TYR A 67 -6.05 0.73 2.58
C TYR A 67 -6.79 0.80 1.24
N THR A 68 -8.08 0.50 1.22
CA THR A 68 -8.93 0.65 0.04
C THR A 68 -9.89 1.81 0.22
N ASN A 69 -10.40 2.37 -0.88
CA ASN A 69 -11.57 3.25 -0.77
C ASN A 69 -12.79 2.43 -0.29
N GLU A 70 -13.86 3.12 0.13
CA GLU A 70 -15.06 2.47 0.70
C GLU A 70 -15.67 1.42 -0.23
N GLN A 71 -15.63 1.64 -1.55
CA GLN A 71 -16.18 0.72 -2.55
C GLN A 71 -15.22 -0.42 -2.93
N LYS A 72 -14.03 -0.49 -2.34
CA LYS A 72 -12.95 -1.43 -2.73
C LYS A 72 -12.68 -1.44 -4.24
N ALA A 73 -12.72 -0.27 -4.85
CA ALA A 73 -12.43 -0.06 -6.27
C ALA A 73 -10.95 0.21 -6.53
N HIS A 74 -10.24 0.81 -5.57
CA HIS A 74 -8.81 1.07 -5.66
C HIS A 74 -8.16 1.20 -4.28
N PHE A 75 -6.84 1.20 -4.26
CA PHE A 75 -6.05 1.48 -3.07
C PHE A 75 -5.89 2.97 -2.85
N VAL A 76 -6.12 3.43 -1.62
CA VAL A 76 -5.91 4.83 -1.25
C VAL A 76 -4.42 5.13 -1.09
N LEU A 77 -4.05 6.40 -0.99
CA LEU A 77 -2.66 6.83 -0.81
C LEU A 77 -2.12 6.47 0.57
N GLN A 78 -2.93 6.74 1.58
CA GLN A 78 -2.57 6.68 2.97
C GLN A 78 -3.83 6.38 3.78
N TYR A 79 -3.66 5.86 4.99
CA TYR A 79 -4.74 5.74 5.97
C TYR A 79 -4.33 6.39 7.31
N PRO A 80 -5.24 7.08 8.03
CA PRO A 80 -6.61 7.41 7.62
C PRO A 80 -6.72 8.67 6.76
N GLU A 81 -5.62 9.38 6.52
CA GLU A 81 -5.64 10.61 5.71
C GLU A 81 -5.53 10.32 4.21
N ASN A 82 -5.88 11.28 3.36
CA ASN A 82 -5.70 11.19 1.90
C ASN A 82 -6.46 10.03 1.23
N LEU A 83 -7.64 9.65 1.77
CA LEU A 83 -8.51 8.60 1.21
C LEU A 83 -9.06 8.93 -0.18
N ALA A 84 -9.11 10.21 -0.54
CA ALA A 84 -9.50 10.66 -1.87
C ALA A 84 -8.39 10.41 -2.91
N PHE A 85 -7.16 10.10 -2.46
CA PHE A 85 -6.02 9.87 -3.33
C PHE A 85 -5.70 8.41 -3.54
N SER A 86 -5.34 8.03 -4.77
CA SER A 86 -5.01 6.65 -5.12
C SER A 86 -3.49 6.38 -5.06
N LYS A 87 -3.13 5.11 -4.84
CA LYS A 87 -1.76 4.61 -4.91
C LYS A 87 -1.67 3.35 -5.75
N ILE A 88 -0.59 3.23 -6.54
CA ILE A 88 -0.16 1.95 -7.12
C ILE A 88 0.70 1.19 -6.09
N PRO A 89 0.23 0.06 -5.52
CA PRO A 89 1.06 -0.79 -4.67
C PRO A 89 1.93 -1.71 -5.52
N TYR A 90 2.99 -1.18 -6.14
CA TYR A 90 3.88 -1.98 -6.98
C TYR A 90 4.62 -3.07 -6.19
N ASN A 91 4.68 -2.97 -4.85
CA ASN A 91 5.16 -4.05 -3.99
C ASN A 91 4.21 -5.26 -3.89
N LEU A 92 3.07 -5.27 -4.59
CA LEU A 92 2.31 -6.51 -4.87
C LEU A 92 3.02 -7.42 -5.88
N TYR A 93 3.87 -6.88 -6.76
CA TYR A 93 4.50 -7.68 -7.81
C TYR A 93 5.41 -8.80 -7.27
N PRO A 94 6.26 -8.57 -6.24
CA PRO A 94 7.04 -9.64 -5.63
C PRO A 94 6.21 -10.78 -5.03
N ASP A 95 4.97 -10.53 -4.58
CA ASP A 95 4.07 -11.58 -4.06
C ASP A 95 3.75 -12.62 -5.15
N ILE A 96 3.49 -12.14 -6.37
CA ILE A 96 3.27 -13.00 -7.54
C ILE A 96 4.58 -13.63 -8.01
N LEU A 97 5.63 -12.82 -8.20
CA LEU A 97 6.91 -13.27 -8.77
C LEU A 97 7.51 -14.44 -7.99
N LEU A 98 7.38 -14.39 -6.66
CA LEU A 98 7.94 -15.37 -5.74
C LEU A 98 6.93 -16.44 -5.31
N GLY A 99 5.68 -16.39 -5.78
CA GLY A 99 4.64 -17.36 -5.42
C GLY A 99 4.36 -17.40 -3.92
N LEU A 100 4.41 -16.25 -3.24
CA LEU A 100 4.33 -16.18 -1.78
C LEU A 100 2.91 -16.35 -1.24
N GLU A 101 1.88 -16.05 -2.06
CA GLU A 101 0.47 -16.12 -1.65
C GLU A 101 0.19 -15.34 -0.35
N THR A 102 0.83 -14.17 -0.21
CA THR A 102 0.58 -13.26 0.92
C THR A 102 -0.83 -12.70 0.84
N PHE A 103 -1.21 -12.26 -0.35
CA PHE A 103 -2.53 -11.72 -0.66
C PHE A 103 -3.33 -12.72 -1.51
N PRO A 104 -4.67 -12.68 -1.46
CA PRO A 104 -5.50 -13.44 -2.39
C PRO A 104 -5.46 -12.78 -3.78
N GLN A 105 -6.17 -13.32 -4.77
CA GLN A 105 -6.09 -12.84 -6.16
C GLN A 105 -6.85 -11.52 -6.40
N GLU A 106 -7.80 -11.20 -5.53
CA GLU A 106 -8.73 -10.07 -5.65
C GLU A 106 -8.02 -8.70 -5.66
N PRO A 107 -7.03 -8.40 -4.79
CA PRO A 107 -6.17 -7.21 -4.88
C PRO A 107 -5.59 -6.98 -6.28
N HIS A 108 -5.06 -8.03 -6.91
CA HIS A 108 -4.44 -7.93 -8.23
C HIS A 108 -5.47 -7.64 -9.32
N LYS A 109 -6.63 -8.30 -9.26
CA LYS A 109 -7.75 -8.06 -10.18
C LYS A 109 -8.31 -6.65 -10.02
N MET A 110 -8.45 -6.17 -8.78
CA MET A 110 -8.87 -4.81 -8.47
C MET A 110 -7.89 -3.79 -9.04
N SER A 111 -6.59 -3.93 -8.76
CA SER A 111 -5.54 -3.06 -9.31
C SER A 111 -5.53 -3.06 -10.84
N SER A 112 -5.59 -4.23 -11.48
CA SER A 112 -5.63 -4.33 -12.95
C SER A 112 -6.84 -3.64 -13.55
N THR A 113 -8.00 -3.74 -12.90
CA THR A 113 -9.24 -3.06 -13.33
C THR A 113 -9.11 -1.55 -13.17
N PHE A 114 -8.65 -1.08 -12.01
CA PHE A 114 -8.43 0.34 -11.75
C PHE A 114 -7.42 0.98 -12.71
N PHE A 115 -6.30 0.30 -13.00
CA PHE A 115 -5.29 0.84 -13.92
C PHE A 115 -5.85 1.11 -15.30
N LYS A 116 -6.84 0.34 -15.77
CA LYS A 116 -7.51 0.60 -17.05
C LYS A 116 -8.30 1.91 -17.04
N SER A 117 -8.87 2.33 -15.90
CA SER A 117 -9.66 3.56 -15.81
C SER A 117 -8.80 4.82 -15.63
N VAL A 118 -7.59 4.71 -15.09
CA VAL A 118 -6.71 5.86 -14.80
C VAL A 118 -5.46 5.93 -15.69
N ARG A 119 -5.34 5.05 -16.70
CA ARG A 119 -4.22 5.05 -17.62
C ARG A 119 -4.27 6.27 -18.55
N ALA A 120 -3.23 7.09 -18.48
CA ALA A 120 -2.92 8.12 -19.47
C ALA A 120 -2.22 7.51 -20.69
N GLU A 121 -1.98 8.32 -21.73
CA GLU A 121 -1.42 7.90 -23.03
C GLU A 121 -0.24 6.92 -22.91
N TYR A 122 0.67 7.17 -21.96
CA TYR A 122 1.91 6.38 -21.82
C TYR A 122 2.09 5.69 -20.46
N ARG A 123 1.23 5.94 -19.47
CA ARG A 123 1.53 5.51 -18.09
C ARG A 123 0.30 5.48 -17.18
N VAL A 124 0.49 4.92 -15.99
CA VAL A 124 -0.39 5.12 -14.83
C VAL A 124 0.47 5.80 -13.75
N PRO A 125 0.04 6.92 -13.16
CA PRO A 125 0.79 7.60 -12.10
C PRO A 125 0.89 6.75 -10.83
N LEU A 126 2.04 6.80 -10.15
CA LEU A 126 2.29 6.02 -8.92
C LEU A 126 1.41 6.47 -7.75
N ASP A 127 1.15 7.77 -7.64
CA ASP A 127 0.05 8.34 -6.88
C ASP A 127 -0.50 9.56 -7.60
N HIS A 128 -1.78 9.84 -7.43
CA HIS A 128 -2.48 10.82 -8.28
C HIS A 128 -2.45 12.26 -7.72
N ARG A 129 -1.57 12.58 -6.76
CA ARG A 129 -1.42 13.97 -6.25
C ARG A 129 -0.66 14.86 -7.22
N GLN A 130 0.09 14.25 -8.14
CA GLN A 130 1.04 14.92 -9.02
C GLN A 130 0.53 15.09 -10.46
N ASP A 131 -0.75 14.77 -10.71
CA ASP A 131 -1.43 14.96 -12.00
C ASP A 131 -2.65 15.88 -11.84
#